data_AF-A0A5E4J630-F1
#
_entry.id   AF-A0A5E4J630-F1
#
_cell.length_a   1.000
_cell.length_b   1.000
_cell.length_c   1.000
_cell.angle_alpha   90.00
_cell.angle_beta   90.00
_cell.angle_gamma   90.00
#
_symmetry.space_group_name_H-M   'P 1'
#
loop_
_entity.id
_entity.type
_entity.pdbx_description
1 polymer ?
#
loop_
_entity_poly.entity_id
_entity_poly.type
_entity_poly.pdbx_seq_one_letter_code
_entity_poly.pdbx_strand_id
1 'polypeptide(L)' 'MKGVLDHLGIAHKEPLSPRDSSRNGGIEQTDKELCAAKEILSEVFGISLAEVEDMIKRRSEERMVWPERLHVGETASE' A
#
# COMPACT_ATOMS: atom_id res chain seq x y z
N MET A 1 -7.73 -21.00 -49.88
CA MET A 1 -7.15 -19.94 -49.02
C MET A 1 -5.81 -20.45 -48.51
N LYS A 2 -4.75 -19.68 -48.72
CA LYS A 2 -3.34 -20.06 -48.58
C LYS A 2 -2.92 -19.94 -47.11
N GLY A 3 -2.17 -20.94 -46.63
CA GLY A 3 -1.78 -21.10 -45.23
C GLY A 3 -1.00 -19.92 -44.66
N VAL A 4 -1.26 -19.62 -43.39
CA VAL A 4 -0.59 -18.57 -42.61
C VAL A 4 -0.16 -19.18 -41.29
N LEU A 5 0.98 -19.90 -41.27
CA LEU A 5 1.72 -20.12 -40.02
C LEU A 5 3.15 -20.63 -40.24
N ASP A 6 4.00 -19.87 -40.92
CA ASP A 6 5.43 -20.19 -41.00
C ASP A 6 6.27 -18.91 -41.02
N HIS A 7 6.44 -18.25 -39.85
CA HIS A 7 7.53 -17.28 -39.62
C HIS A 7 7.44 -16.64 -38.22
N LEU A 8 7.69 -17.39 -37.15
CA LEU A 8 8.28 -16.77 -35.96
C LEU A 8 9.42 -17.66 -35.48
N GLY A 9 10.59 -17.36 -36.06
CA GLY A 9 11.86 -17.95 -35.73
C GLY A 9 12.27 -17.70 -34.27
N ILE A 10 13.08 -18.63 -33.81
CA ILE A 10 13.76 -18.66 -32.53
C ILE A 10 14.85 -17.56 -32.46
N ALA A 11 15.14 -17.09 -31.24
CA ALA A 11 16.22 -16.20 -30.78
C ALA A 11 15.80 -14.72 -30.59
N HIS A 12 15.99 -14.05 -29.46
CA HIS A 12 17.08 -14.13 -28.48
C HIS A 12 16.57 -14.00 -27.03
N LYS A 13 17.22 -14.73 -26.12
CA LYS A 13 17.13 -14.50 -24.68
C LYS A 13 17.90 -13.22 -24.36
N GLU A 14 17.21 -12.08 -24.26
CA GLU A 14 17.79 -10.96 -23.54
C GLU A 14 17.73 -11.28 -22.04
N PRO A 15 18.85 -11.16 -21.30
CA PRO A 15 18.77 -11.13 -19.85
C PRO A 15 17.94 -9.90 -19.51
N LEU A 16 16.77 -10.12 -18.91
CA LEU A 16 16.01 -9.05 -18.28
C LEU A 16 16.98 -8.37 -17.31
N SER A 17 17.45 -7.20 -17.72
CA SER A 17 18.27 -6.32 -16.90
C SER A 17 17.62 -6.26 -15.51
N PRO A 18 18.39 -6.36 -14.40
CA PRO A 18 17.84 -6.15 -13.08
C PRO A 18 17.08 -4.85 -13.12
N ARG A 19 15.78 -4.94 -12.93
CA ARG A 19 14.89 -3.80 -12.92
C ARG A 19 15.29 -3.00 -11.69
N ASP A 20 16.21 -2.05 -11.87
CA ASP A 20 16.55 -1.00 -10.91
C ASP A 20 15.30 -0.13 -10.74
N SER A 21 14.31 -0.71 -10.08
CA SER A 21 13.07 -0.08 -9.72
C SER A 21 13.42 0.78 -8.53
N SER A 22 13.88 2.00 -8.84
CA SER A 22 13.76 3.21 -8.04
C SER A 22 13.21 2.97 -6.64
N ARG A 23 14.06 2.45 -5.75
CA ARG A 23 13.72 2.20 -4.35
C ARG A 23 13.33 3.51 -3.64
N ASN A 24 13.73 4.65 -4.20
CA ASN A 24 13.47 5.98 -3.69
C ASN A 24 12.02 6.44 -3.89
N GLY A 25 11.39 6.10 -5.02
CA GLY A 25 10.03 6.56 -5.33
C GLY A 25 8.95 5.99 -4.39
N GLY A 26 9.16 4.77 -3.88
CA GLY A 26 8.22 4.13 -2.95
C GLY A 26 8.22 4.75 -1.56
N ILE A 27 9.37 5.26 -1.10
CA ILE A 27 9.48 5.90 0.22
C ILE A 27 8.73 7.24 0.21
N GLU A 28 8.96 8.05 -0.83
CA GLU A 28 8.28 9.34 -1.00
C GLU A 28 6.75 9.20 -1.13
N GLN A 29 6.28 8.13 -1.78
CA GLN A 29 4.86 7.85 -1.89
C GLN A 29 4.27 7.44 -0.54
N THR A 30 4.96 6.57 0.20
CA THR A 30 4.52 6.13 1.53
C THR A 30 4.42 7.30 2.50
N ASP A 31 5.36 8.24 2.46
CA ASP A 31 5.35 9.44 3.31
C ASP A 31 4.15 10.35 3.00
N LYS A 32 3.82 10.51 1.71
CA LYS A 32 2.64 11.28 1.28
C LYS A 32 1.34 10.63 1.74
N GLU A 33 1.23 9.31 1.58
CA GLU A 33 0.06 8.55 2.01
C GLU A 33 -0.11 8.60 3.54
N LEU A 34 0.99 8.48 4.28
CA LEU A 34 0.98 8.61 5.74
C LEU A 34 0.54 10.01 6.18
N CYS A 35 1.00 11.06 5.49
CA CYS A 35 0.61 12.44 5.78
C CYS A 35 -0.90 12.63 5.57
N ALA A 36 -1.41 12.23 4.41
CA ALA A 36 -2.83 12.31 4.10
C ALA A 36 -3.71 11.52 5.09
N ALA A 37 -3.25 10.33 5.49
CA ALA A 37 -3.96 9.54 6.49
C ALA A 37 -4.04 10.26 7.85
N LYS A 38 -2.95 10.91 8.29
CA LYS A 38 -2.95 11.70 9.54
C LYS A 38 -3.91 12.89 9.45
N GLU A 39 -3.92 13.59 8.31
CA GLU A 39 -4.84 14.71 8.07
C GLU A 39 -6.31 14.27 8.15
N ILE A 40 -6.67 13.17 7.45
CA ILE A 40 -8.01 12.60 7.50
C ILE A 40 -8.41 12.24 8.94
N LEU A 41 -7.51 11.60 9.70
CA LEU A 41 -7.79 11.25 11.09
C LEU A 41 -8.00 12.50 11.95
N SER A 42 -7.18 13.55 11.77
CA SER A 42 -7.34 14.81 12.51
C SER A 42 -8.69 15.47 12.25
N GLU A 43 -9.14 15.46 10.99
CA GLU A 43 -10.41 16.05 10.57
C GLU A 43 -11.61 15.24 11.08
N VAL A 44 -11.62 13.91 10.86
CA VAL A 44 -12.73 13.03 11.23
C VAL A 44 -12.97 13.01 12.74
N PHE A 45 -11.90 13.02 13.53
CA PHE A 45 -11.99 12.95 14.98
C PHE A 45 -11.95 14.32 15.67
N GLY A 46 -11.76 15.41 14.93
CA GLY A 46 -11.68 16.76 15.48
C GLY A 46 -10.52 16.96 16.47
N ILE A 47 -9.42 16.24 16.26
CA ILE A 47 -8.21 16.30 17.09
C ILE A 47 -7.05 16.91 16.30
N SER A 48 -6.02 17.38 16.99
CA SER A 48 -4.82 17.91 16.33
C SER A 48 -3.97 16.79 15.69
N LEU A 49 -3.15 17.16 14.70
CA LEU A 49 -2.16 16.26 14.12
C LEU A 49 -1.18 15.69 15.17
N ALA A 50 -0.81 16.50 16.17
CA ALA A 50 0.05 16.03 17.27
C ALA A 50 -0.63 14.92 18.10
N GLU A 51 -1.92 15.06 18.37
CA GLU A 51 -2.69 14.03 19.08
C GLU A 51 -2.82 12.73 18.26
N VAL A 52 -2.94 12.84 16.93
CA VAL A 52 -2.90 11.68 16.02
C VAL A 52 -1.55 10.96 16.10
N GLU A 53 -0.44 11.72 16.10
CA GLU A 53 0.91 11.14 16.21
C GLU A 53 1.12 10.44 17.55
N ASP A 54 0.70 11.07 18.65
CA ASP A 54 0.75 10.48 19.98
C ASP A 54 -0.12 9.22 20.10
N MET A 55 -1.28 9.19 19.43
CA MET A 55 -2.11 7.99 19.35
C MET A 55 -1.39 6.84 18.64
N ILE A 56 -0.78 7.12 17.48
CA ILE A 56 -0.01 6.11 16.71
C ILE A 56 1.16 5.59 17.55
N LYS A 57 1.88 6.50 18.22
CA LYS A 57 3.03 6.16 19.06
C LYS A 57 2.64 5.27 20.25
N ARG A 58 1.65 5.69 21.05
CA ARG A 58 1.15 4.89 22.19
C ARG A 58 0.71 3.50 21.75
N ARG A 59 0.04 3.40 20.61
CA ARG A 59 -0.45 2.11 20.10
C ARG A 59 0.67 1.18 19.63
N SER A 60 1.77 1.74 19.12
CA SER A 60 3.00 1.00 18.82
C SER A 60 3.64 0.43 20.09
N GLU A 61 3.70 1.24 21.16
CA GLU A 61 4.23 0.85 22.47
C GLU A 61 3.40 -0.24 23.14
N GLU A 62 2.07 -0.19 22.99
CA GLU A 62 1.13 -1.20 23.49
C GLU A 62 1.19 -2.53 22.70
N ARG A 63 2.00 -2.61 21.63
CA ARG A 63 2.07 -3.73 20.67
C ARG A 63 0.69 -4.21 20.20
N MET A 64 -0.27 -3.29 20.15
CA MET A 64 -1.63 -3.61 19.76
C MET A 64 -1.64 -3.83 18.24
N VAL A 65 -1.67 -5.10 17.85
CA VAL A 65 -1.66 -5.50 16.44
C VAL A 65 -2.88 -4.90 15.77
N TRP A 66 -2.68 -4.23 14.63
CA TRP A 66 -3.82 -3.83 13.80
C TRP A 66 -4.57 -5.11 13.42
N PRO A 67 -5.92 -5.12 13.48
CA PRO A 67 -6.66 -6.26 12.98
C PRO A 67 -6.29 -6.44 11.50
N GLU A 68 -5.70 -7.58 11.15
CA GLU A 68 -5.35 -7.89 9.75
C GLU A 68 -6.58 -7.91 8.84
N ARG A 69 -7.78 -8.02 9.43
CA ARG A 69 -9.07 -7.87 8.76
C ARG A 69 -10.02 -7.06 9.65
N LEU A 70 -10.47 -5.92 9.16
CA LEU A 70 -11.66 -5.27 9.68
C LEU A 70 -12.85 -6.14 9.23
N HIS A 71 -13.46 -6.90 10.13
CA HIS A 71 -14.73 -7.55 9.82
C HIS A 71 -15.79 -6.45 9.72
N VAL A 72 -16.01 -5.98 8.49
CA VAL A 72 -17.22 -5.23 8.15
C VAL A 72 -18.38 -6.21 8.33
N GLY A 73 -19.22 -5.92 9.34
CA GLY A 73 -20.52 -6.56 9.51
C GLY A 73 -20.51 -7.81 10.38
N GLU A 74 -20.60 -7.61 11.69
CA GLU A 74 -21.50 -8.44 12.47
C GLU A 74 -22.46 -7.47 13.17
N THR A 75 -23.55 -7.15 12.48
CA THR A 75 -24.72 -6.57 13.12
C THR A 75 -25.11 -7.52 14.23
N ALA A 76 -25.00 -7.06 15.47
CA ALA A 76 -25.64 -7.70 16.61
C ALA A 76 -27.11 -7.96 16.22
N SER A 77 -27.46 -9.24 16.06
CA SER A 77 -28.84 -9.67 16.08
C SER A 77 -29.14 -10.04 17.54
N GLU A 78 -30.19 -9.39 18.04
CA GLU A 78 -30.75 -9.43 19.37
C GLU A 78 -31.22 -10.84 19.80
#